data_AF-A0A833DXS2-F1
#
_entry.id   AF-A0A833DXS2-F1
#
_cell.length_a   1.000
_cell.length_b   1.000
_cell.length_c   1.000
_cell.angle_alpha   90.00
_cell.angle_beta   90.00
_cell.angle_gamma   90.00
#
_symmetry.space_group_name_H-M   'P 1'
#
loop_
_entity.id
_entity.type
_entity.pdbx_description
1 polymer ?
#
loop_
_entity_poly.entity_id
_entity_poly.type
_entity_poly.pdbx_seq_one_letter_code
_entity_poly.pdbx_strand_id
1 'polypeptide(L)'
;MVTNDKDIPKRAYGELMYYLEREYRKLEIVFSKVHFIGNQKDVWILILSYWEDCKHFYNKNDYIKAFELVNYIWGMLDILANLDLLEIPRDVKKWFKIEQNN
;
A
#
# COMPACT_ATOMS: atom_id res chain seq x y z
N MET A 1 27.18 -2.20 -13.75
CA MET A 1 26.49 -2.24 -15.05
C MET A 1 25.21 -1.46 -14.89
N VAL A 2 25.11 -0.30 -15.53
CA VAL A 2 23.85 0.45 -15.62
C VAL A 2 23.11 -0.14 -16.81
N THR A 3 21.99 -0.83 -16.57
CA THR A 3 21.15 -1.36 -17.64
C THR A 3 20.56 -0.19 -18.43
N ASN A 4 20.64 -0.26 -19.76
CA ASN A 4 20.08 0.74 -20.65
C ASN A 4 18.55 0.63 -20.56
N ASP A 5 17.82 1.74 -20.33
CA ASP A 5 16.35 1.75 -20.17
C ASP A 5 15.58 1.11 -21.34
N LYS A 6 16.24 0.91 -22.48
CA LYS A 6 15.71 0.27 -23.69
C LYS A 6 15.52 -1.24 -23.59
N ASP A 7 16.02 -1.89 -22.53
CA ASP A 7 15.97 -3.35 -22.36
C ASP A 7 14.89 -3.82 -21.36
N ILE A 8 14.06 -2.93 -20.81
CA ILE A 8 12.94 -3.35 -19.95
C ILE A 8 11.90 -4.07 -20.84
N PRO A 9 11.63 -5.37 -20.63
CA PRO A 9 10.65 -6.07 -21.43
C PRO A 9 9.27 -5.41 -21.24
N LYS A 10 8.53 -5.17 -22.32
CA LYS A 10 7.15 -4.63 -22.28
C LYS A 10 6.24 -5.38 -21.29
N ARG A 11 6.52 -6.67 -21.08
CA ARG A 11 5.87 -7.53 -20.09
C ARG A 11 6.09 -7.04 -18.64
N ALA A 12 7.32 -6.68 -18.26
CA ALA A 12 7.66 -6.23 -16.91
C ALA A 12 6.95 -4.91 -16.56
N TYR A 13 6.86 -3.99 -17.53
CA TYR A 13 6.07 -2.75 -17.36
C TYR A 13 4.58 -3.05 -17.14
N GLY A 14 4.00 -3.96 -17.93
CA GLY A 14 2.62 -4.39 -17.77
C GLY A 14 2.34 -5.03 -16.41
N GLU A 15 3.28 -5.85 -15.90
CA GLU A 15 3.18 -6.47 -14.58
C GLU A 15 3.23 -5.41 -13.47
N LEU A 16 4.16 -4.44 -13.53
CA LEU A 16 4.24 -3.35 -12.56
C LEU A 16 2.93 -2.54 -12.50
N MET A 17 2.41 -2.13 -13.66
CA MET A 17 1.18 -1.37 -13.73
C MET A 17 -0.02 -2.16 -13.18
N TYR A 18 -0.10 -3.46 -13.49
CA TYR A 18 -1.12 -4.34 -12.93
C TYR A 18 -1.05 -4.40 -11.41
N TYR A 19 0.14 -4.58 -10.83
CA TYR A 19 0.31 -4.64 -9.38
C TYR A 19 0.01 -3.30 -8.71
N LEU A 20 0.49 -2.19 -9.27
CA LEU A 20 0.19 -0.86 -8.77
C LEU A 20 -1.32 -0.62 -8.72
N GLU A 21 -2.02 -0.86 -9.83
CA GLU A 21 -3.46 -0.63 -9.93
C GLU A 21 -4.24 -1.47 -8.91
N ARG A 22 -3.88 -2.76 -8.81
CA ARG A 22 -4.53 -3.70 -7.89
C ARG A 22 -4.36 -3.26 -6.45
N GLU A 23 -3.14 -2.92 -6.04
CA GLU A 23 -2.85 -2.56 -4.65
C GLU A 23 -3.35 -1.16 -4.29
N TYR A 24 -3.29 -0.20 -5.22
CA TYR A 24 -3.85 1.14 -5.03
C TYR A 24 -5.36 1.08 -4.76
N ARG A 25 -6.12 0.34 -5.57
CA ARG A 25 -7.59 0.16 -5.38
C ARG A 25 -7.93 -0.53 -4.06
N LYS A 26 -7.12 -1.49 -3.62
CA LYS A 26 -7.32 -2.11 -2.30
C LYS A 26 -7.08 -1.09 -1.19
N LEU A 27 -6.05 -0.25 -1.29
CA LEU A 27 -5.80 0.81 -0.31
C LEU A 27 -6.95 1.81 -0.24
N GLU A 28 -7.56 2.20 -1.36
CA GLU A 28 -8.78 3.03 -1.35
C GLU A 28 -9.89 2.40 -0.50
N ILE A 29 -10.12 1.10 -0.67
CA ILE A 29 -11.12 0.36 0.11
C ILE A 29 -10.69 0.23 1.58
N VAL A 30 -9.41 -0.04 1.85
CA VAL A 30 -8.89 -0.17 3.22
C VAL A 30 -9.03 1.14 3.98
N PHE A 31 -8.60 2.27 3.42
CA PHE A 31 -8.70 3.57 4.08
C PHE A 31 -10.14 4.05 4.29
N SER A 32 -11.11 3.51 3.55
CA SER A 32 -12.53 3.81 3.78
C SER A 32 -13.20 2.92 4.83
N LYS A 33 -12.57 1.83 5.25
CA LYS A 33 -13.19 0.78 6.09
C LYS A 33 -12.44 0.45 7.37
N VAL A 34 -11.12 0.65 7.40
CA VAL A 34 -10.27 0.30 8.52
C VAL A 34 -10.14 1.49 9.46
N HIS A 35 -10.27 1.22 10.76
CA HIS A 35 -10.13 2.24 11.79
C HIS A 35 -8.90 1.97 12.65
N PHE A 36 -8.11 3.01 12.88
CA PHE A 36 -7.00 2.96 13.81
C PHE A 36 -7.50 3.14 15.24
N ILE A 37 -7.17 2.18 16.11
CA ILE A 37 -7.59 2.15 17.52
C ILE A 37 -6.42 2.33 18.50
N GLY A 38 -5.19 2.47 17.98
CA GLY A 38 -3.99 2.67 18.80
C GLY A 38 -3.85 4.08 19.37
N ASN A 39 -2.97 4.22 20.36
CA ASN A 39 -2.65 5.52 20.98
C ASN A 39 -1.57 6.30 20.20
N GLN A 40 -0.84 5.65 19.30
CA GLN A 40 0.29 6.21 18.53
C GLN A 40 -0.22 6.96 17.29
N LYS A 41 -0.96 8.06 17.50
CA LYS A 41 -1.62 8.82 16.43
C LYS A 41 -0.65 9.31 15.35
N ASP A 42 0.59 9.63 15.72
CA ASP A 42 1.61 10.13 14.78
C ASP A 42 1.92 9.11 13.67
N VAL A 43 1.94 7.81 14.00
CA VAL A 43 2.17 6.74 13.02
C VAL A 43 0.99 6.67 12.04
N TRP A 44 -0.24 6.77 12.54
CA TRP A 44 -1.42 6.77 11.68
C TRP A 44 -1.47 8.00 10.76
N ILE A 45 -1.17 9.19 11.31
CA ILE A 45 -1.07 10.43 10.53
C ILE A 45 0.00 10.30 9.44
N LEU A 46 1.16 9.70 9.76
CA LEU A 46 2.21 9.46 8.79
C LEU A 46 1.75 8.55 7.64
N ILE A 47 1.03 7.46 7.94
CA ILE A 47 0.46 6.55 6.94
C ILE A 47 -0.52 7.31 6.03
N LEU A 48 -1.39 8.15 6.59
CA LEU A 48 -2.33 8.97 5.82
C LEU A 48 -1.61 9.97 4.91
N SER A 49 -0.54 10.62 5.38
CA SER A 49 0.28 11.52 4.56
C SER A 49 0.91 10.77 3.37
N TYR A 50 1.46 9.58 3.60
CA TYR A 50 1.98 8.76 2.50
C TYR A 50 0.90 8.31 1.52
N TRP A 51 -0.33 8.10 2.00
CA TRP A 51 -1.45 7.81 1.13
C TRP A 51 -1.82 9.01 0.24
N GLU A 52 -1.83 10.24 0.77
CA GLU A 52 -2.01 11.44 -0.03
C GLU A 52 -0.90 11.62 -1.08
N ASP A 53 0.36 11.39 -0.71
CA ASP A 53 1.50 11.41 -1.64
C ASP A 53 1.36 10.35 -2.72
N CYS A 54 0.92 9.14 -2.35
CA CYS A 54 0.68 8.05 -3.29
C CYS A 54 -0.36 8.46 -4.34
N LYS A 55 -1.50 9.01 -3.92
CA LYS A 55 -2.54 9.53 -4.83
C LYS A 55 -1.98 10.64 -5.72
N HIS A 56 -1.16 11.53 -5.18
CA HIS A 56 -0.51 12.60 -5.93
C HIS A 56 0.37 12.07 -7.07
N PHE A 57 1.28 11.13 -6.77
CA PHE A 57 2.18 10.57 -7.77
C PHE A 57 1.45 9.71 -8.79
N TYR A 58 0.46 8.93 -8.35
CA TYR A 58 -0.38 8.13 -9.23
C TYR A 58 -1.10 9.02 -10.26
N ASN A 59 -1.74 10.12 -9.81
CA ASN A 59 -2.45 11.06 -10.68
C ASN A 59 -1.52 11.84 -11.65
N LYS A 60 -0.23 11.97 -11.31
CA LYS A 60 0.78 12.57 -12.17
C LYS A 60 1.46 11.58 -13.12
N ASN A 61 1.02 10.31 -13.14
CA ASN A 61 1.63 9.22 -13.87
C ASN A 61 3.09 8.91 -13.44
N ASP A 62 3.50 9.34 -12.24
CA ASP A 62 4.78 8.97 -11.63
C ASP A 62 4.63 7.61 -10.92
N TYR A 63 4.43 6.57 -11.73
CA TYR A 63 4.00 5.25 -11.26
C TYR A 63 5.06 4.50 -10.45
N ILE A 64 6.35 4.79 -10.65
CA ILE A 64 7.41 4.17 -9.85
C ILE A 64 7.30 4.64 -8.41
N LYS A 65 7.18 5.97 -8.17
CA LYS A 65 7.01 6.50 -6.82
C LYS A 65 5.68 6.08 -6.20
N ALA A 66 4.61 6.06 -6.98
CA ALA A 66 3.33 5.55 -6.51
C ALA A 66 3.47 4.08 -6.05
N PHE A 67 4.17 3.25 -6.83
CA PHE A 67 4.40 1.85 -6.49
C PHE A 67 5.25 1.68 -5.22
N GLU A 68 6.30 2.48 -5.05
CA GLU A 68 7.11 2.50 -3.81
C GLU A 68 6.23 2.82 -2.60
N LEU A 69 5.40 3.86 -2.69
CA LEU A 69 4.52 4.29 -1.60
C LEU A 69 3.43 3.28 -1.27
N VAL A 70 2.78 2.67 -2.28
CA VAL A 70 1.76 1.63 -2.04
C VAL A 70 2.35 0.47 -1.23
N ASN A 71 3.55 0.01 -1.57
CA ASN A 71 4.21 -1.07 -0.83
C ASN A 71 4.61 -0.64 0.58
N TYR A 72 5.09 0.59 0.75
CA TYR A 72 5.47 1.13 2.05
C TYR A 72 4.26 1.25 2.99
N ILE A 73 3.14 1.74 2.48
CA ILE A 73 1.87 1.84 3.20
C ILE A 73 1.39 0.44 3.66
N TRP A 74 1.38 -0.54 2.75
CA TRP A 74 1.01 -1.91 3.10
C TRP A 74 1.89 -2.50 4.20
N GLY A 75 3.20 -2.26 4.15
CA GLY A 75 4.12 -2.70 5.20
C GLY A 75 3.76 -2.13 6.58
N MET A 76 3.45 -0.84 6.67
CA MET A 76 3.02 -0.22 7.92
C MET A 76 1.65 -0.72 8.38
N LEU A 77 0.69 -0.89 7.47
CA LEU A 77 -0.63 -1.43 7.77
C LEU A 77 -0.56 -2.86 8.30
N ASP A 78 0.28 -3.71 7.70
CA ASP A 78 0.51 -5.08 8.17
C ASP A 78 1.14 -5.08 9.57
N ILE A 79 2.09 -4.18 9.86
CA ILE A 79 2.67 -4.03 11.21
C ILE A 79 1.58 -3.65 12.22
N LEU A 80 0.77 -2.62 11.92
CA LEU A 80 -0.30 -2.19 12.81
C LEU A 80 -1.35 -3.28 13.02
N ALA A 81 -1.66 -4.06 11.97
CA ALA A 81 -2.59 -5.18 12.06
C ALA A 81 -2.07 -6.31 12.96
N ASN A 82 -0.78 -6.67 12.86
CA ASN A 82 -0.17 -7.69 13.72
C ASN A 82 -0.01 -7.24 15.19
N LEU A 83 -0.04 -5.93 15.44
CA LEU A 83 -0.04 -5.36 16.79
C LEU A 83 -1.46 -5.14 17.34
N ASP A 84 -2.51 -5.60 16.64
CA ASP A 84 -3.92 -5.39 16.98
C ASP A 84 -4.29 -3.90 17.16
N LEU A 85 -3.64 -3.01 16.42
CA LEU A 85 -3.87 -1.56 16.46
C LEU A 85 -4.89 -1.07 15.42
N LEU A 86 -5.46 -2.00 14.65
CA LEU A 86 -6.45 -1.72 13.61
C LEU A 86 -7.72 -2.54 13.86
N GLU A 87 -8.87 -1.87 13.76
CA GLU A 87 -10.15 -2.54 13.58
C GLU A 87 -10.35 -2.83 12.08
N ILE A 88 -10.25 -4.11 11.71
CA ILE A 88 -10.25 -4.56 10.31
C ILE A 88 -11.51 -5.38 10.00
N PRO A 89 -12.40 -4.90 9.11
CA PRO A 89 -13.56 -5.67 8.67
C PRO A 89 -13.18 -6.99 7.96
N ARG A 90 -14.01 -8.03 8.13
CA ARG A 90 -13.72 -9.39 7.64
C ARG A 90 -13.48 -9.48 6.14
N ASP A 91 -14.18 -8.67 5.34
CA ASP A 91 -14.10 -8.69 3.89
C ASP A 91 -12.76 -8.18 3.35
N VAL A 92 -12.11 -7.27 4.08
CA VAL A 92 -10.78 -6.71 3.74
C VAL A 92 -9.63 -7.39 4.51
N LYS A 93 -9.92 -8.08 5.63
CA LYS A 93 -8.90 -8.76 6.45
C LYS A 93 -8.02 -9.72 5.66
N LYS A 94 -8.56 -10.40 4.64
CA LYS A 94 -7.82 -11.32 3.75
C LYS A 94 -6.68 -10.67 2.95
N TRP A 95 -6.60 -9.34 2.89
CA TRP A 95 -5.54 -8.63 2.20
C TRP A 95 -4.34 -8.32 3.08
N PHE A 96 -4.51 -8.37 4.40
CA PHE A 96 -3.45 -8.14 5.36
C PHE A 96 -2.62 -9.41 5.57
N LYS A 97 -1.32 -9.24 5.78
CA LYS A 97 -0.38 -10.32 6.10
C LYS A 97 -0.27 -10.46 7.62
N ILE A 98 -1.33 -10.95 8.23
CA ILE A 98 -1.41 -11.19 9.69
C ILE A 98 -1.01 -12.63 9.96
N GLU A 99 -0.15 -12.86 10.96
CA GLU A 99 0.11 -14.22 11.43
C GLU A 99 -1.19 -14.84 11.97
N GLN A 100 -1.62 -15.95 11.37
CA GLN A 100 -2.75 -16.71 11.88
C GLN A 100 -2.29 -17.51 13.09
N ASN A 101 -2.45 -16.93 14.28
CA ASN A 101 -2.41 -17.72 15.51
C ASN A 101 -3.64 -18.63 15.50
N ASN A 102 -3.41 -19.91 15.20
CA ASN A 102 -4.37 -21.01 15.38
C ASN A 102 -4.73 -21.18 16.86
#